data_AF-A0A2H0X870-F1
#
_entry.id   AF-A0A2H0X870-F1
#
_cell.length_a   1.000
_cell.length_b   1.000
_cell.length_c   1.000
_cell.angle_alpha   90.00
_cell.angle_beta   90.00
_cell.angle_gamma   90.00
#
_symmetry.space_group_name_H-M   'P 1'
#
loop_
_entity.id
_entity.type
_entity.pdbx_description
1 polymer ?
#
loop_
_entity_poly.entity_id
_entity_poly.type
_entity_poly.pdbx_seq_one_letter_code
_entity_poly.pdbx_strand_id
1 'polypeptide(L)'
;MLLWPAILKLLPVGRQVSERWLSLVDLLFINKKIEFDLGLVAWQVMMYNYTMDFEELIKITRELYAKYAESDKKRLGKEWDRGEYAKALAADVGALIKLTMVADGLRDVENLDEKMKHEFGDCLLALVIIADKYGVDIEQACKDTAKELHNRASLNELAKSHSL
;
A
#
# COMPACT_ATOMS: atom_id res chain seq x y z
N MET A 1 20.79 -29.07 -18.25
CA MET A 1 20.45 -28.00 -19.21
C MET A 1 19.06 -28.30 -19.75
N LEU A 2 17.98 -27.84 -19.08
CA LEU A 2 16.58 -27.91 -19.56
C LEU A 2 15.56 -27.33 -18.54
N LEU A 3 15.92 -26.31 -17.73
CA LEU A 3 14.96 -25.64 -16.82
C LEU A 3 14.45 -24.30 -17.40
N TRP A 4 15.15 -23.75 -18.39
CA TRP A 4 14.88 -22.43 -18.95
C TRP A 4 13.46 -22.25 -19.54
N PRO A 5 12.92 -23.21 -20.32
CA PRO A 5 11.58 -23.05 -20.89
C PRO A 5 10.45 -23.14 -19.86
N ALA A 6 10.70 -23.74 -18.68
CA ALA A 6 9.70 -23.88 -17.61
C ALA A 6 9.64 -22.61 -16.74
N ILE A 7 10.79 -21.99 -16.45
CA ILE A 7 10.89 -20.75 -15.68
C ILE A 7 10.22 -19.58 -16.43
N LEU A 8 10.35 -19.52 -17.75
CA LEU A 8 9.69 -18.49 -18.57
C LEU A 8 8.16 -18.58 -18.54
N LYS A 9 7.57 -19.75 -18.23
CA LYS A 9 6.12 -19.93 -18.08
C LYS A 9 5.58 -19.49 -16.71
N LEU A 10 6.46 -19.32 -15.72
CA LEU A 10 6.12 -18.82 -14.38
C LEU A 10 6.22 -17.29 -14.29
N LEU A 11 6.86 -16.65 -15.28
CA LEU A 11 6.85 -15.20 -15.39
C LEU A 11 5.47 -14.75 -15.91
N PRO A 12 4.81 -13.78 -15.26
CA PRO A 12 3.54 -13.26 -15.72
C PRO A 12 3.69 -12.73 -17.16
N VAL A 13 2.83 -13.21 -18.05
CA VAL A 13 2.82 -12.90 -19.49
C VAL A 13 2.79 -11.38 -19.68
N GLY A 14 3.84 -10.82 -20.31
CA GLY A 14 3.89 -9.42 -20.72
C GLY A 14 5.01 -8.54 -20.16
N ARG A 15 5.96 -9.05 -19.35
CA ARG A 15 7.09 -8.23 -18.86
C ARG A 15 8.44 -8.60 -19.49
N GLN A 16 9.11 -7.61 -20.07
CA GLN A 16 10.50 -7.69 -20.53
C GLN A 16 11.43 -7.77 -19.30
N VAL A 17 12.17 -8.87 -19.18
CA VAL A 17 13.28 -9.01 -18.24
C VAL A 17 14.47 -8.26 -18.83
N SER A 18 15.08 -7.31 -18.09
CA SER A 18 16.21 -6.53 -18.63
C SER A 18 17.47 -7.40 -18.78
N GLU A 19 18.31 -7.10 -19.76
CA GLU A 19 19.54 -7.88 -20.05
C GLU A 19 20.50 -7.97 -18.85
N ARG A 20 20.41 -7.01 -17.93
CA ARG A 20 21.18 -6.96 -16.67
C ARG A 20 20.78 -8.06 -15.68
N TRP A 21 19.55 -8.57 -15.76
CA TRP A 21 19.08 -9.71 -14.97
C TRP A 21 19.59 -11.04 -15.50
N LEU A 22 19.71 -11.18 -16.82
CA LEU A 22 20.24 -12.40 -17.46
C LEU A 22 21.69 -12.62 -17.05
N SER A 23 22.51 -11.57 -17.04
CA SER A 23 23.93 -11.68 -16.68
C SER A 23 24.19 -12.01 -15.21
N LEU A 24 23.33 -11.57 -14.28
CA LEU A 24 23.41 -11.91 -12.86
C LEU A 24 23.06 -13.38 -12.59
N VAL A 25 22.06 -13.89 -13.30
CA VAL A 25 21.67 -15.31 -13.23
C VAL A 25 22.77 -16.19 -13.82
N ASP A 26 23.34 -15.80 -14.96
CA ASP A 26 24.44 -16.53 -15.61
C ASP A 26 25.72 -16.58 -14.74
N LEU A 27 26.08 -15.48 -14.07
CA LEU A 27 27.22 -15.43 -13.15
C LEU A 27 27.04 -16.36 -11.93
N LEU A 28 25.82 -16.54 -11.45
CA LEU A 28 25.51 -17.40 -10.31
C LEU A 28 25.48 -18.90 -10.68
N PHE A 29 25.14 -19.25 -11.93
CA PHE A 29 25.15 -20.64 -12.41
C PHE A 29 26.55 -21.19 -12.70
N ILE A 30 27.54 -20.34 -12.98
CA ILE A 30 28.91 -20.76 -13.35
C ILE A 30 29.71 -21.26 -12.13
N ASN A 31 29.41 -20.80 -10.91
CA ASN A 31 30.14 -21.18 -9.71
C ASN A 31 29.40 -22.30 -8.94
N LYS A 32 29.68 -23.56 -9.30
CA LYS A 32 29.12 -24.83 -8.78
C LYS A 32 29.30 -25.11 -7.27
N LYS A 33 29.25 -24.12 -6.38
CA LYS A 33 29.54 -24.32 -4.95
C LYS A 33 28.60 -23.67 -3.95
N ILE A 34 27.41 -23.27 -4.39
CA ILE A 34 26.38 -22.79 -3.48
C ILE A 34 25.06 -23.46 -3.86
N GLU A 35 24.78 -24.63 -3.27
CA GLU A 35 23.41 -25.11 -3.09
C GLU A 35 22.74 -24.22 -2.03
N PHE A 36 22.49 -22.97 -2.39
CA PHE A 36 21.46 -22.17 -1.74
C PHE A 36 20.18 -22.43 -2.52
N ASP A 37 19.06 -22.50 -1.83
CA ASP A 37 17.74 -22.49 -2.44
C ASP A 37 17.54 -21.15 -3.19
N LEU A 38 18.02 -21.12 -4.43
CA LEU A 38 17.98 -19.98 -5.34
C LEU A 38 16.53 -19.53 -5.59
N GLY A 39 15.56 -20.43 -5.40
CA GLY A 39 14.14 -20.09 -5.45
C GLY A 39 13.74 -19.16 -4.32
N LEU A 40 14.16 -19.47 -3.08
CA LEU A 40 13.81 -18.67 -1.90
C LEU A 40 14.49 -17.30 -1.90
N VAL A 41 15.78 -17.23 -2.26
CA VAL A 41 16.53 -15.97 -2.30
C VAL A 41 16.06 -15.08 -3.46
N ALA A 42 15.82 -15.65 -4.65
CA ALA A 42 15.26 -14.88 -5.76
C ALA A 42 13.84 -14.39 -5.45
N TRP A 43 13.03 -15.20 -4.77
CA TRP A 43 11.69 -14.79 -4.33
C TRP A 43 11.77 -13.70 -3.25
N GLN A 44 12.64 -13.84 -2.26
CA GLN A 44 12.87 -12.78 -1.26
C GLN A 44 13.34 -11.48 -1.90
N VAL A 45 14.30 -11.51 -2.83
CA VAL A 45 14.81 -10.32 -3.52
C VAL A 45 13.76 -9.70 -4.47
N MET A 46 12.96 -10.52 -5.15
CA MET A 46 11.84 -10.06 -5.99
C MET A 46 10.69 -9.47 -5.16
N MET A 47 10.40 -10.05 -3.99
CA MET A 47 9.33 -9.59 -3.09
C MET A 47 9.75 -8.38 -2.25
N TYR A 48 11.02 -8.28 -1.83
CA TYR A 48 11.55 -7.10 -1.12
C TYR A 48 11.53 -5.83 -1.98
N ASN A 49 11.64 -5.97 -3.30
CA ASN A 49 11.54 -4.86 -4.25
C ASN A 49 10.09 -4.49 -4.62
N TYR A 50 9.08 -5.08 -3.98
CA TYR A 50 7.66 -4.88 -4.35
C TYR A 50 6.79 -4.31 -3.21
N THR A 51 7.34 -4.11 -2.02
CA THR A 51 6.62 -3.46 -0.93
C THR A 51 6.92 -1.97 -0.92
N MET A 52 5.92 -1.14 -1.25
CA MET A 52 5.99 0.30 -1.04
C MET A 52 6.15 0.56 0.46
N ASP A 53 7.19 1.28 0.85
CA ASP A 53 7.34 1.72 2.23
C ASP A 53 6.51 2.98 2.51
N PHE A 54 6.39 3.36 3.78
CA PHE A 54 5.53 4.46 4.18
C PHE A 54 6.07 5.83 3.73
N GLU A 55 7.39 5.97 3.60
CA GLU A 55 8.03 7.17 3.09
C GLU A 55 7.73 7.36 1.60
N GLU A 56 7.80 6.28 0.82
CA GLU A 56 7.43 6.24 -0.59
C GLU A 56 5.94 6.57 -0.80
N LEU A 57 5.05 6.04 0.05
CA LEU A 57 3.63 6.40 0.04
C LEU A 57 3.43 7.92 0.25
N ILE A 58 4.08 8.50 1.26
CA ILE A 58 3.99 9.94 1.55
C ILE A 58 4.48 10.75 0.34
N LYS A 59 5.61 10.34 -0.24
CA LYS A 59 6.20 11.00 -1.41
C LYS A 59 5.26 10.97 -2.62
N ILE A 60 4.77 9.80 -3.01
CA ILE A 60 3.85 9.63 -4.14
C ILE A 60 2.56 10.45 -3.90
N THR A 61 2.05 10.45 -2.67
CA THR A 61 0.87 11.24 -2.30
C THR A 61 1.13 12.74 -2.51
N ARG A 62 2.24 13.27 -2.00
CA ARG A 62 2.59 14.69 -2.20
C ARG A 62 2.70 15.07 -3.67
N GLU A 63 3.37 14.24 -4.47
CA GLU A 63 3.52 14.46 -5.91
C GLU A 63 2.17 14.43 -6.64
N LEU A 64 1.28 13.50 -6.28
CA LEU A 64 -0.06 13.41 -6.84
C LEU A 64 -0.90 14.64 -6.49
N TYR A 65 -0.93 15.04 -5.22
CA TYR A 65 -1.74 16.17 -4.77
C TYR A 65 -1.17 17.53 -5.20
N ALA A 66 0.13 17.63 -5.51
CA ALA A 66 0.69 18.79 -6.20
C ALA A 66 0.07 18.96 -7.60
N LYS A 67 -0.10 17.86 -8.35
CA LYS A 67 -0.78 17.90 -9.66
C LYS A 67 -2.25 18.29 -9.54
N TYR A 68 -2.95 17.80 -8.50
CA TYR A 68 -4.32 18.23 -8.23
C TYR A 68 -4.39 19.71 -7.87
N ALA A 69 -3.49 20.22 -7.02
CA ALA A 69 -3.45 21.64 -6.67
C ALA A 69 -3.23 22.54 -7.89
N GLU A 70 -2.37 22.15 -8.84
CA GLU A 70 -2.20 22.84 -10.12
C GLU A 70 -3.49 22.81 -10.97
N SER A 71 -4.17 21.67 -11.02
CA SER A 71 -5.44 21.50 -11.73
C SER A 71 -6.54 22.37 -11.10
N ASP A 72 -6.64 22.40 -9.78
CA ASP A 72 -7.62 23.19 -9.04
C ASP A 72 -7.39 24.69 -9.21
N LYS A 73 -6.13 25.16 -9.19
CA LYS A 73 -5.82 26.55 -9.54
C LYS A 73 -6.36 26.94 -10.92
N LYS A 74 -6.19 26.07 -11.92
CA LYS A 74 -6.66 26.32 -13.29
C LYS A 74 -8.19 26.33 -13.38
N ARG A 75 -8.86 25.42 -12.67
CA ARG A 75 -10.32 25.21 -12.77
C ARG A 75 -11.13 26.11 -11.84
N LEU A 76 -10.64 26.37 -10.64
CA LEU A 76 -11.36 27.03 -9.55
C LEU A 76 -10.73 28.39 -9.16
N GLY A 77 -9.56 28.73 -9.71
CA GLY A 77 -8.82 29.94 -9.35
C GLY A 77 -8.13 29.87 -7.98
N LYS A 78 -8.24 28.75 -7.27
CA LYS A 78 -7.60 28.49 -5.98
C LYS A 78 -7.24 27.01 -5.83
N GLU A 79 -6.28 26.73 -4.95
CA GLU A 79 -6.12 25.36 -4.43
C GLU A 79 -7.25 25.02 -3.46
N TRP A 80 -7.45 23.73 -3.25
CA TRP A 80 -8.29 23.27 -2.15
C TRP A 80 -7.68 23.66 -0.80
N ASP A 81 -8.55 24.12 0.10
CA ASP A 81 -8.20 24.33 1.49
C ASP A 81 -8.24 23.01 2.29
N ARG A 82 -7.76 23.07 3.54
CA ARG A 82 -7.72 21.91 4.45
C ARG A 82 -9.10 21.28 4.67
N GLY A 83 -10.15 22.10 4.71
CA GLY A 83 -11.52 21.64 4.90
C GLY A 83 -12.08 20.94 3.66
N GLU A 84 -11.67 21.36 2.46
CA GLU A 84 -12.02 20.70 1.19
C GLU A 84 -11.42 19.29 1.13
N TYR A 85 -10.17 19.09 1.53
CA TYR A 85 -9.59 17.75 1.65
C TYR A 85 -10.31 16.87 2.68
N ALA A 86 -10.67 17.43 3.85
CA ALA A 86 -11.42 16.68 4.86
C ALA A 86 -12.83 16.26 4.36
N LYS A 87 -13.49 17.11 3.56
CA LYS A 87 -14.77 16.76 2.93
C LYS A 87 -14.62 15.65 1.89
N ALA A 88 -13.55 15.68 1.10
CA ALA A 88 -13.25 14.62 0.14
C ALA A 88 -13.05 13.28 0.85
N LEU A 89 -12.23 13.23 1.91
CA LEU A 89 -12.08 12.03 2.74
C LEU A 89 -13.43 11.51 3.27
N ALA A 90 -14.31 12.40 3.74
CA ALA A 90 -15.63 11.99 4.23
C ALA A 90 -16.52 11.39 3.12
N ALA A 91 -16.37 11.86 1.89
CA ALA A 91 -17.07 11.30 0.73
C ALA A 91 -16.56 9.88 0.41
N ASP A 92 -15.24 9.69 0.37
CA ASP A 92 -14.59 8.41 0.07
C ASP A 92 -14.90 7.37 1.16
N VAL A 93 -14.86 7.75 2.44
CA VAL A 93 -15.31 6.90 3.55
C VAL A 93 -16.79 6.51 3.39
N GLY A 94 -17.63 7.46 2.98
CA GLY A 94 -19.05 7.18 2.70
C GLY A 94 -19.27 6.22 1.53
N ALA A 95 -18.42 6.28 0.51
CA ALA A 95 -18.43 5.33 -0.60
C ALA A 95 -17.96 3.94 -0.14
N LEU A 96 -16.87 3.87 0.62
CA LEU A 96 -16.35 2.63 1.21
C LEU A 96 -17.42 1.93 2.06
N ILE A 97 -18.13 2.65 2.93
CA ILE A 97 -19.21 2.10 3.75
C ILE A 97 -20.32 1.48 2.88
N LYS A 98 -20.67 2.10 1.75
CA LYS A 98 -21.66 1.51 0.83
C LYS A 98 -21.14 0.20 0.22
N LEU A 99 -19.85 0.12 -0.08
CA LEU A 99 -19.24 -1.10 -0.62
C LEU A 99 -19.14 -2.20 0.43
N THR A 100 -18.90 -1.90 1.71
CA THR A 100 -18.95 -2.93 2.77
C THR A 100 -20.35 -3.53 2.90
N MET A 101 -21.40 -2.72 2.76
CA MET A 101 -22.77 -3.25 2.71
C MET A 101 -23.00 -4.20 1.53
N VAL A 102 -22.39 -3.92 0.37
CA VAL A 102 -22.45 -4.82 -0.79
C VAL A 102 -21.68 -6.11 -0.50
N ALA A 103 -20.49 -6.02 0.11
CA ALA A 103 -19.71 -7.19 0.53
C ALA A 103 -20.46 -8.09 1.52
N ASP A 104 -21.28 -7.49 2.39
CA ASP A 104 -22.15 -8.19 3.34
C ASP A 104 -23.48 -8.69 2.71
N GLY A 105 -23.64 -8.57 1.39
CA GLY A 105 -24.79 -9.07 0.65
C GLY A 105 -26.08 -8.26 0.82
N LEU A 106 -25.99 -7.02 1.30
CA LEU A 106 -27.16 -6.15 1.52
C LEU A 106 -27.60 -5.41 0.25
N ARG A 107 -26.75 -5.40 -0.78
CA ARG A 107 -26.92 -4.72 -2.09
C ARG A 107 -26.07 -5.43 -3.14
N ASP A 108 -26.36 -5.20 -4.41
CA ASP A 108 -25.55 -5.71 -5.53
C ASP A 108 -24.73 -4.60 -6.19
N VAL A 109 -23.50 -4.93 -6.58
CA VAL A 109 -22.67 -4.06 -7.43
C VAL A 109 -21.73 -4.91 -8.30
N GLU A 110 -21.51 -4.47 -9.54
CA GLU A 110 -20.45 -5.01 -10.37
C GLU A 110 -19.07 -4.50 -9.90
N ASN A 111 -18.05 -5.35 -10.04
CA ASN A 111 -16.64 -5.06 -9.77
C ASN A 111 -16.38 -4.60 -8.32
N LEU A 112 -17.01 -5.24 -7.34
CA LEU A 112 -16.87 -4.90 -5.92
C LEU A 112 -15.40 -4.82 -5.48
N ASP A 113 -14.60 -5.84 -5.79
CA ASP A 113 -13.18 -5.90 -5.41
C ASP A 113 -12.37 -4.70 -5.93
N GLU A 114 -12.61 -4.30 -7.17
CA GLU A 114 -11.92 -3.16 -7.79
C GLU A 114 -12.32 -1.86 -7.10
N LYS A 115 -13.63 -1.66 -6.88
CA LYS A 115 -14.16 -0.47 -6.21
C LYS A 115 -13.67 -0.38 -4.77
N MET A 116 -13.64 -1.49 -4.04
CA MET A 116 -13.13 -1.50 -2.66
C MET A 116 -11.65 -1.11 -2.61
N LYS A 117 -10.82 -1.67 -3.50
CA LYS A 117 -9.40 -1.29 -3.60
C LYS A 117 -9.23 0.20 -3.89
N HIS A 118 -10.08 0.76 -4.76
CA HIS A 118 -10.08 2.18 -5.09
C HIS A 118 -10.39 3.04 -3.86
N GLU A 119 -11.53 2.80 -3.19
CA GLU A 119 -11.95 3.61 -2.04
C GLU A 119 -11.00 3.47 -0.84
N PHE A 120 -10.40 2.29 -0.61
CA PHE A 120 -9.34 2.13 0.39
C PHE A 120 -8.10 2.95 0.03
N GLY A 121 -7.72 2.96 -1.24
CA GLY A 121 -6.61 3.77 -1.75
C GLY A 121 -6.86 5.26 -1.56
N ASP A 122 -8.03 5.74 -1.99
CA ASP A 122 -8.41 7.15 -1.88
C ASP A 122 -8.46 7.61 -0.42
N CYS A 123 -9.07 6.82 0.47
CA CYS A 123 -9.07 7.10 1.91
C CYS A 123 -7.66 7.23 2.48
N LEU A 124 -6.75 6.32 2.11
CA LEU A 124 -5.38 6.32 2.62
C LEU A 124 -4.59 7.54 2.12
N LEU A 125 -4.65 7.82 0.81
CA LEU A 125 -3.98 8.97 0.20
C LEU A 125 -4.53 10.29 0.76
N ALA A 126 -5.85 10.38 0.98
CA ALA A 126 -6.50 11.53 1.58
C ALA A 126 -6.04 11.76 3.03
N LEU A 127 -5.94 10.71 3.86
CA LEU A 127 -5.41 10.81 5.22
C LEU A 127 -3.96 11.33 5.23
N VAL A 128 -3.11 10.80 4.35
CA VAL A 128 -1.71 11.21 4.23
C VAL A 128 -1.60 12.70 3.85
N ILE A 129 -2.33 13.17 2.84
CA ILE A 129 -2.25 14.59 2.44
C ILE A 129 -2.85 15.50 3.51
N ILE A 130 -3.93 15.09 4.19
CA ILE A 130 -4.50 15.88 5.29
C ILE A 130 -3.46 16.05 6.40
N ALA A 131 -2.82 14.96 6.84
CA ALA A 131 -1.77 15.04 7.85
C ALA A 131 -0.63 15.99 7.44
N ASP A 132 -0.17 15.90 6.18
CA ASP A 132 0.84 16.79 5.61
C ASP A 132 0.43 18.27 5.70
N LYS A 133 -0.82 18.60 5.33
CA LYS A 133 -1.36 19.97 5.39
C LYS A 133 -1.55 20.50 6.81
N TYR A 134 -1.64 19.62 7.82
CA TYR A 134 -1.68 20.00 9.23
C TYR A 134 -0.31 19.91 9.93
N GLY A 135 0.75 19.50 9.21
CA GLY A 135 2.09 19.33 9.79
C GLY A 135 2.19 18.16 10.76
N VAL A 136 1.35 17.14 10.59
CA VAL A 136 1.34 15.93 11.42
C VAL A 136 2.25 14.88 10.78
N ASP A 137 3.20 14.37 11.55
CA ASP A 137 3.92 13.15 11.20
C ASP A 137 2.98 11.94 11.40
N ILE A 138 2.34 11.54 10.30
CA ILE A 138 1.34 10.47 10.32
C ILE A 138 1.94 9.10 10.62
N GLU A 139 3.21 8.85 10.25
CA GLU A 139 3.87 7.58 10.57
C GLU A 139 4.08 7.46 12.09
N GLN A 140 4.63 8.51 12.69
CA GLN A 140 4.85 8.55 14.14
C GLN A 140 3.53 8.54 14.91
N ALA A 141 2.53 9.28 14.46
CA ALA A 141 1.19 9.28 15.07
C ALA A 141 0.55 7.88 15.06
N CYS A 142 0.69 7.13 13.97
CA CYS A 142 0.22 5.74 13.90
C CYS A 142 0.97 4.83 14.88
N LYS A 143 2.31 4.94 14.98
CA LYS A 143 3.13 4.14 15.91
C LYS A 143 2.75 4.41 17.36
N ASP A 144 2.60 5.67 17.73
CA ASP A 144 2.28 6.07 19.10
C ASP A 144 0.86 5.61 19.49
N THR A 145 -0.11 5.80 18.59
CA THR A 145 -1.48 5.34 18.79
C THR A 145 -1.54 3.81 18.93
N ALA A 146 -0.84 3.06 18.09
CA ALA A 146 -0.80 1.60 18.17
C ALA A 146 -0.20 1.11 19.49
N LYS A 147 0.89 1.74 19.95
CA LYS A 147 1.53 1.45 21.23
C LYS A 147 0.59 1.73 22.41
N GLU A 148 -0.11 2.86 22.39
CA GLU A 148 -1.12 3.21 23.39
C GLU A 148 -2.24 2.16 23.45
N LEU A 149 -2.82 1.80 22.30
CA LEU A 149 -3.90 0.83 22.21
C LEU A 149 -3.46 -0.57 22.66
N HIS A 150 -2.26 -1.00 22.28
CA HIS A 150 -1.67 -2.26 22.74
C HIS A 150 -1.55 -2.29 24.27
N ASN A 151 -1.06 -1.21 24.88
CA ASN A 151 -0.94 -1.11 26.34
C ASN A 151 -2.31 -1.17 27.03
N ARG A 152 -3.33 -0.47 26.49
CA ARG A 152 -4.69 -0.52 27.03
C ARG A 152 -5.32 -1.90 26.93
N ALA A 153 -5.16 -2.58 25.79
CA ALA A 153 -5.64 -3.94 25.60
C ALA A 153 -4.99 -4.89 26.61
N SER A 154 -3.67 -4.80 26.77
CA SER A 154 -2.90 -5.61 27.72
C SER A 154 -3.34 -5.37 29.18
N LEU A 155 -3.56 -4.11 29.58
CA LEU A 155 -4.04 -3.77 30.92
C LEU A 155 -5.47 -4.27 31.17
N ASN A 156 -6.34 -4.21 30.17
CA ASN A 156 -7.72 -4.73 30.28
C ASN A 156 -7.76 -6.26 30.34
N GLU A 157 -6.83 -6.95 29.68
CA GLU A 157 -6.66 -8.40 29.82
C GLU A 157 -6.08 -8.78 31.20
N LEU A 158 -5.10 -8.02 31.70
CA LEU A 158 -4.57 -8.16 33.06
C LEU A 158 -5.63 -7.85 34.13
N ALA A 159 -6.51 -6.89 33.90
CA ALA A 159 -7.63 -6.60 34.78
C ALA A 159 -8.65 -7.75 34.86
N LYS A 160 -8.80 -8.53 33.78
CA LYS A 160 -9.67 -9.73 33.75
C LYS A 160 -9.04 -10.95 34.40
N SER A 161 -7.71 -11.10 34.37
CA SER A 161 -7.01 -12.26 34.93
C SER A 161 -6.83 -12.21 36.46
N HIS A 162 -6.90 -11.02 37.07
CA HIS A 162 -6.81 -10.83 38.53
C HIS A 162 -8.17 -10.81 39.26
N SER A 163 -9.27 -11.07 38.56
CA SER A 163 -10.64 -11.16 39.10
C SER A 163 -11.18 -12.60 39.19
N LEU A 164 -10.30 -13.60 39.28
CA LEU A 164 -10.64 -15.02 39.49
C LEU A 164 -10.12 -15.54 40.82
#